data_AF-A0A9K3PIG0-F1
#
_entry.id   AF-A0A9K3PIG0-F1
#
_cell.length_a   1.000
_cell.length_b   1.000
_cell.length_c   1.000
_cell.angle_alpha   90.00
_cell.angle_beta   90.00
_cell.angle_gamma   90.00
#
_symmetry.space_group_name_H-M   'P 1'
#
loop_
_entity.id
_entity.type
_entity.pdbx_description
1 polymer ?
#
loop_
_entity_poly.entity_id
_entity_poly.type
_entity_poly.pdbx_seq_one_letter_code
_entity_poly.pdbx_strand_id
1 'polypeptide(L)'
;MIFRSSQHPDAAAPFHLTDHSTTINHFVPSTLSMPPWARHSLRVLVPLSIASRILSRSSVAPSSFPSSPSFRKMTSLSTDPKLWDGSDETSFYSSDHPGYTLESDSTTYVGGWHAHRKVWKEAHVSKGDAADGASSPPTLCWIKEEVMPMITKFDYSTMPIGRPPRILVLYGSLRPTSFSRKSAYEFARLLDLLGCDVRVYNPKGLPVRDPDLENELKVLELRALTLWSDGHMWVSPEMHGTITGTFKNQIDWIPLNTGSVRPTQGRTCCVAQVNGGSQSFNAVNALRLLARWMRMPCCTNQSSVAKAWKEFDDYGRMKPSDFRDRVVDVAEEFAKFTAVMAPYKDSLTDRYSERKETLEKGRLLTQAEKEASNEKAKTIQESRKG
;
A
#
# COMPACT_ATOMS: atom_id res chain seq x y z
N MET A 1 -24.69 -68.25 -13.38
CA MET A 1 -24.17 -68.14 -11.99
C MET A 1 -24.37 -66.71 -11.55
N ILE A 2 -25.43 -66.36 -10.81
CA ILE A 2 -25.69 -66.63 -9.38
C ILE A 2 -24.89 -65.68 -8.44
N PHE A 3 -25.65 -64.74 -7.84
CA PHE A 3 -25.63 -64.22 -6.45
C PHE A 3 -24.47 -63.30 -5.99
N ARG A 4 -24.77 -62.04 -5.63
CA ARG A 4 -25.10 -61.44 -4.28
C ARG A 4 -23.86 -60.75 -3.67
N SER A 5 -23.86 -59.45 -3.39
CA SER A 5 -24.55 -58.66 -2.35
C SER A 5 -23.99 -58.81 -0.92
N SER A 6 -23.44 -57.73 -0.37
CA SER A 6 -23.37 -57.44 1.08
C SER A 6 -23.28 -55.91 1.24
N GLN A 7 -24.42 -55.22 1.35
CA GLN A 7 -25.10 -54.80 2.58
C GLN A 7 -24.40 -53.68 3.38
N HIS A 8 -24.96 -52.47 3.24
CA HIS A 8 -25.01 -51.43 4.27
C HIS A 8 -25.80 -51.89 5.50
N PRO A 9 -25.61 -51.22 6.64
CA PRO A 9 -26.77 -50.64 7.31
C PRO A 9 -26.49 -49.21 7.81
N ASP A 10 -27.21 -48.22 7.26
CA ASP A 10 -27.44 -46.94 7.92
C ASP A 10 -28.87 -46.93 8.45
N ALA A 11 -29.00 -46.93 9.78
CA ALA A 11 -30.27 -46.82 10.47
C ALA A 11 -30.48 -45.38 10.95
N ALA A 12 -31.64 -44.84 10.59
CA ALA A 12 -32.16 -43.55 10.99
C ALA A 12 -32.60 -43.52 12.47
N ALA A 13 -32.41 -42.39 13.15
CA ALA A 13 -33.45 -41.73 13.94
C ALA A 13 -33.00 -40.34 14.45
N PRO A 14 -33.91 -39.35 14.51
CA PRO A 14 -33.63 -37.96 14.89
C PRO A 14 -33.91 -37.70 16.38
N PHE A 15 -33.25 -36.72 16.99
CA PHE A 15 -33.61 -36.24 18.33
C PHE A 15 -34.12 -34.79 18.29
N HIS A 16 -35.37 -34.67 18.71
CA HIS A 16 -36.17 -33.46 18.87
C HIS A 16 -35.73 -32.64 20.08
N LEU A 17 -35.75 -31.31 19.90
CA LEU A 17 -35.88 -30.32 20.99
C LEU A 17 -37.29 -30.41 21.60
N THR A 18 -37.37 -30.35 22.94
CA THR A 18 -38.46 -29.68 23.65
C THR A 18 -37.99 -29.09 24.98
N ASP A 19 -38.39 -27.83 25.16
CA ASP A 19 -38.50 -26.95 26.33
C ASP A 19 -38.48 -27.55 27.75
N HIS A 20 -37.81 -26.82 28.65
CA HIS A 20 -38.35 -26.49 29.97
C HIS A 20 -37.96 -25.07 30.39
N SER A 21 -38.97 -24.22 30.54
CA SER A 21 -38.94 -22.93 31.24
C SER A 21 -38.71 -23.12 32.74
N THR A 22 -37.83 -22.34 33.38
CA THR A 22 -38.08 -21.75 34.72
C THR A 22 -37.11 -20.59 35.01
N THR A 23 -37.69 -19.41 35.17
CA THR A 23 -37.37 -18.29 36.07
C THR A 23 -36.06 -18.33 36.88
N ILE A 24 -35.21 -17.30 36.74
CA ILE A 24 -34.18 -16.96 37.75
C ILE A 24 -34.35 -15.51 38.18
N ASN A 25 -34.63 -15.36 39.48
CA ASN A 25 -34.62 -14.14 40.26
C ASN A 25 -33.19 -13.61 40.47
N HIS A 26 -33.12 -12.29 40.65
CA HIS A 26 -32.06 -11.49 41.29
C HIS A 26 -31.02 -12.25 42.11
N PHE A 27 -29.73 -12.06 41.76
CA PHE A 27 -28.65 -12.02 42.76
C PHE A 27 -27.52 -11.09 42.28
N VAL A 28 -27.27 -10.06 43.08
CA VAL A 28 -26.09 -9.18 43.03
C VAL A 28 -24.87 -9.97 43.53
N PRO A 29 -23.66 -9.69 43.02
CA PRO A 29 -22.54 -9.63 43.95
C PRO A 29 -21.69 -8.37 43.80
N SER A 30 -21.35 -7.88 44.98
CA SER A 30 -20.47 -6.80 45.37
C SER A 30 -19.01 -7.00 44.96
N THR A 31 -18.40 -5.87 44.55
CA THR A 31 -17.02 -5.42 44.87
C THR A 31 -15.89 -6.46 44.92
N LEU A 32 -15.00 -6.40 43.92
CA LEU A 32 -13.63 -6.88 44.03
C LEU A 32 -12.62 -5.84 43.51
N SER A 33 -11.98 -5.23 44.50
CA SER A 33 -10.68 -4.54 44.53
C SER A 33 -9.69 -4.87 43.38
N MET A 34 -9.23 -3.82 42.67
CA MET A 34 -8.04 -3.86 41.82
C MET A 34 -6.77 -3.42 42.61
N PRO A 35 -5.60 -4.07 42.40
CA PRO A 35 -4.35 -3.70 43.07
C PRO A 35 -3.61 -2.51 42.39
N PRO A 36 -2.71 -1.81 43.12
CA PRO A 36 -2.30 -0.46 42.82
C PRO A 36 -0.94 -0.38 42.10
N TRP A 37 -0.92 0.11 40.86
CA TRP A 37 0.29 0.70 40.25
C TRP A 37 -0.08 1.78 39.21
N ALA A 38 -1.01 2.66 39.52
CA ALA A 38 -1.27 3.83 38.67
C ALA A 38 -1.51 5.06 39.53
N ARG A 39 -0.42 5.77 39.84
CA ARG A 39 -0.36 7.18 40.24
C ARG A 39 1.12 7.50 40.42
N HIS A 40 1.67 8.34 39.56
CA HIS A 40 2.62 9.41 39.89
C HIS A 40 2.73 10.31 38.66
N SER A 41 1.95 11.38 38.67
CA SER A 41 2.11 12.54 37.80
C SER A 41 3.17 13.44 38.44
N LEU A 42 4.22 13.80 37.71
CA LEU A 42 5.10 14.90 38.07
C LEU A 42 5.26 15.80 36.84
N ARG A 43 4.60 16.96 36.94
CA ARG A 43 4.79 18.15 36.11
C ARG A 43 6.21 18.66 36.35
N VAL A 44 6.97 18.89 35.29
CA VAL A 44 8.15 19.77 35.33
C VAL A 44 7.93 20.89 34.32
N LEU A 45 7.72 22.09 34.88
CA LEU A 45 7.78 23.39 34.22
C LEU A 45 9.26 23.80 34.09
N VAL A 46 9.68 24.27 32.92
CA VAL A 46 10.93 25.04 32.76
C VAL A 46 10.59 26.33 31.99
N PRO A 47 11.04 27.51 32.46
CA PRO A 47 10.62 28.79 31.89
C PRO A 47 11.48 29.23 30.69
N LEU A 48 10.88 30.07 29.85
CA LEU A 48 11.49 30.85 28.78
C LEU A 48 12.12 32.16 29.30
N SER A 49 13.12 32.63 28.53
CA SER A 49 13.61 34.01 28.35
C SER A 49 14.88 34.41 29.11
N ILE A 50 15.91 34.80 28.34
CA ILE A 50 16.65 36.08 28.43
C ILE A 50 17.30 36.36 27.06
N ALA A 51 17.30 37.63 26.67
CA ALA A 51 17.61 38.17 25.36
C ALA A 51 19.01 38.80 25.25
N SER A 52 19.56 38.73 24.03
CA SER A 52 20.28 39.76 23.23
C SER A 52 21.62 40.39 23.69
N ARG A 53 22.37 40.80 22.64
CA ARG A 53 23.49 41.80 22.53
C ARG A 53 24.91 41.22 22.66
N ILE A 54 25.93 41.54 21.84
CA ILE A 54 26.19 42.67 20.92
C ILE A 54 27.47 42.39 20.07
N LEU A 55 27.49 42.85 18.79
CA LEU A 55 28.60 43.42 17.94
C LEU A 55 29.97 42.68 17.79
N SER A 56 30.77 42.73 16.71
CA SER A 56 30.81 43.46 15.42
C SER A 56 32.00 42.99 14.54
N ARG A 57 31.88 43.10 13.19
CA ARG A 57 32.87 43.53 12.15
C ARG A 57 34.25 42.78 12.07
N SER A 58 34.91 42.55 10.92
CA SER A 58 34.93 43.18 9.58
C SER A 58 35.81 42.37 8.59
N SER A 59 35.44 42.47 7.29
CA SER A 59 36.26 42.62 6.05
C SER A 59 37.47 41.73 5.76
N VAL A 60 37.52 41.15 4.55
CA VAL A 60 38.55 41.43 3.51
C VAL A 60 37.97 41.06 2.11
N ALA A 61 38.11 41.96 1.13
CA ALA A 61 38.06 41.70 -0.32
C ALA A 61 39.49 41.80 -0.89
N PRO A 62 39.80 41.22 -2.07
CA PRO A 62 40.15 42.11 -3.19
C PRO A 62 39.97 41.59 -4.65
N SER A 63 39.92 42.57 -5.57
CA SER A 63 40.51 42.60 -6.93
C SER A 63 39.78 41.99 -8.15
N SER A 64 40.21 42.45 -9.34
CA SER A 64 39.41 42.92 -10.47
C SER A 64 39.95 42.50 -11.87
N PHE A 65 39.05 42.07 -12.77
CA PHE A 65 39.04 42.05 -14.27
C PHE A 65 40.08 41.19 -15.06
N PRO A 66 39.82 40.71 -16.32
CA PRO A 66 38.98 41.31 -17.40
C PRO A 66 38.04 40.38 -18.25
N SER A 67 37.26 41.05 -19.13
CA SER A 67 36.31 40.67 -20.22
C SER A 67 36.75 39.54 -21.19
N SER A 68 35.90 38.72 -21.87
CA SER A 68 34.73 38.94 -22.77
C SER A 68 34.20 37.53 -23.25
N PRO A 69 33.20 37.30 -24.14
CA PRO A 69 32.13 38.14 -24.69
C PRO A 69 30.70 37.57 -24.49
N SER A 70 29.72 38.36 -24.93
CA SER A 70 28.26 38.17 -24.91
C SER A 70 27.71 36.75 -25.16
N PHE A 71 26.97 36.21 -24.19
CA PHE A 71 25.97 35.17 -24.44
C PHE A 71 24.57 35.80 -24.47
N ARG A 72 23.85 35.57 -25.57
CA ARG A 72 22.46 35.99 -25.78
C ARG A 72 21.63 35.62 -24.56
N LYS A 73 20.85 36.58 -24.07
CA LYS A 73 19.79 36.44 -23.08
C LYS A 73 18.76 35.45 -23.62
N MET A 74 18.97 34.15 -23.37
CA MET A 74 17.97 33.13 -23.60
C MET A 74 16.98 33.27 -22.45
N THR A 75 15.79 33.74 -22.79
CA THR A 75 14.61 33.85 -21.94
C THR A 75 14.49 32.63 -21.02
N SER A 76 14.35 32.90 -19.73
CA SER A 76 14.12 31.94 -18.66
C SER A 76 13.04 30.92 -19.07
N LEU A 77 13.45 29.70 -19.38
CA LEU A 77 12.57 28.54 -19.28
C LEU A 77 12.23 28.40 -17.80
N SER A 78 10.96 28.67 -17.46
CA SER A 78 10.44 28.47 -16.12
C SER A 78 10.58 26.99 -15.73
N THR A 79 11.58 26.69 -14.91
CA THR A 79 11.71 25.43 -14.18
C THR A 79 10.79 25.47 -12.98
N ASP A 80 9.50 25.26 -13.22
CA ASP A 80 8.58 24.73 -12.22
C ASP A 80 8.01 23.44 -12.81
N PRO A 81 8.14 22.27 -12.13
CA PRO A 81 7.41 21.09 -12.55
C PRO A 81 5.93 21.47 -12.49
N LYS A 82 5.26 21.47 -13.63
CA LYS A 82 3.84 21.86 -13.77
C LYS A 82 2.97 20.92 -12.93
N LEU A 83 2.88 21.21 -11.64
CA LEU A 83 1.80 20.74 -10.80
C LEU A 83 0.53 21.30 -11.45
N TRP A 84 -0.35 20.42 -11.89
CA TRP A 84 -1.55 20.83 -12.58
C TRP A 84 -2.41 21.75 -11.68
N ASP A 85 -2.87 22.85 -12.25
CA ASP A 85 -3.51 23.99 -11.58
C ASP A 85 -5.05 23.91 -11.57
N GLY A 86 -5.62 22.82 -12.10
CA GLY A 86 -7.07 22.61 -12.16
C GLY A 86 -7.74 23.15 -13.42
N SER A 87 -6.98 23.65 -14.42
CA SER A 87 -7.56 24.38 -15.55
C SER A 87 -8.30 23.53 -16.62
N ASP A 88 -8.20 22.19 -16.58
CA ASP A 88 -8.83 21.27 -17.56
C ASP A 88 -9.50 20.06 -16.89
N GLU A 89 -10.68 20.28 -16.31
CA GLU A 89 -11.45 19.24 -15.62
C GLU A 89 -11.90 18.09 -16.53
N THR A 90 -11.96 18.31 -17.86
CA THR A 90 -12.45 17.32 -18.82
C THR A 90 -11.43 16.23 -19.10
N SER A 91 -10.13 16.56 -19.10
CA SER A 91 -9.06 15.57 -19.27
C SER A 91 -8.63 14.92 -17.95
N PHE A 92 -9.13 15.36 -16.79
CA PHE A 92 -8.81 14.86 -15.45
C PHE A 92 -8.89 13.33 -15.28
N TYR A 93 -9.83 12.70 -16.01
CA TYR A 93 -10.09 11.27 -15.96
C TYR A 93 -9.22 10.43 -16.92
N SER A 94 -8.47 11.08 -17.82
CA SER A 94 -7.55 10.43 -18.76
C SER A 94 -6.24 10.06 -18.06
N SER A 95 -5.69 8.88 -18.36
CA SER A 95 -4.37 8.47 -17.83
C SER A 95 -3.20 9.35 -18.28
N ASP A 96 -3.42 10.18 -19.30
CA ASP A 96 -2.42 11.11 -19.84
C ASP A 96 -2.48 12.51 -19.18
N HIS A 97 -3.36 12.67 -18.18
CA HIS A 97 -3.59 13.94 -17.51
C HIS A 97 -2.40 14.37 -16.61
N PRO A 98 -2.03 15.67 -16.59
CA PRO A 98 -0.89 16.17 -15.81
C PRO A 98 -1.03 15.99 -14.28
N GLY A 99 -2.23 15.75 -13.75
CA GLY A 99 -2.47 15.31 -12.36
C GLY A 99 -2.01 13.87 -12.03
N TYR A 100 -1.63 13.09 -13.04
CA TYR A 100 -0.93 11.81 -12.95
C TYR A 100 0.58 11.97 -13.19
N THR A 101 1.16 13.09 -12.78
CA THR A 101 2.55 13.45 -13.09
C THR A 101 3.50 12.32 -12.71
N LEU A 102 4.19 11.78 -13.72
CA LEU A 102 5.09 10.63 -13.62
C LEU A 102 6.43 10.96 -12.95
N GLU A 103 6.67 12.24 -12.67
CA GLU A 103 7.88 12.79 -12.08
C GLU A 103 7.71 12.93 -10.57
N SER A 104 8.70 12.44 -9.84
CA SER A 104 8.78 12.55 -8.38
C SER A 104 9.20 13.96 -7.98
N ASP A 105 8.50 14.57 -7.04
CA ASP A 105 8.98 15.78 -6.36
C ASP A 105 10.34 15.48 -5.67
N SER A 106 11.36 16.28 -5.93
CA SER A 106 12.73 16.08 -5.40
C SER A 106 12.87 16.29 -3.89
N THR A 107 11.86 16.88 -3.26
CA THR A 107 11.84 17.29 -1.85
C THR A 107 10.99 16.34 -1.02
N THR A 108 9.83 15.96 -1.54
CA THR A 108 8.89 15.07 -0.85
C THR A 108 9.00 13.61 -1.31
N TYR A 109 9.70 13.35 -2.42
CA TYR A 109 9.81 12.05 -3.07
C TYR A 109 8.45 11.43 -3.42
N VAL A 110 7.43 12.27 -3.69
CA VAL A 110 6.09 11.84 -4.07
C VAL A 110 5.81 12.27 -5.50
N GLY A 111 5.58 11.33 -6.40
CA GLY A 111 4.97 11.56 -7.71
C GLY A 111 3.52 11.04 -7.78
N GLY A 112 2.77 11.48 -8.80
CA GLY A 112 1.76 10.64 -9.48
C GLY A 112 0.38 10.37 -8.86
N TRP A 113 0.03 10.87 -7.67
CA TRP A 113 -1.36 10.77 -7.15
C TRP A 113 -1.83 11.98 -6.34
N HIS A 114 -0.91 12.76 -5.76
CA HIS A 114 -1.28 13.90 -4.93
C HIS A 114 -2.02 15.01 -5.70
N ALA A 115 -1.67 15.22 -6.98
CA ALA A 115 -2.34 16.17 -7.87
C ALA A 115 -3.76 15.70 -8.27
N HIS A 116 -4.01 14.38 -8.40
CA HIS A 116 -5.36 13.83 -8.57
C HIS A 116 -6.23 14.06 -7.33
N ARG A 117 -5.69 13.88 -6.12
CA ARG A 117 -6.44 14.10 -4.87
C ARG A 117 -6.90 15.55 -4.69
N LYS A 118 -6.11 16.54 -5.15
CA LYS A 118 -6.41 17.97 -4.98
C LYS A 118 -7.65 18.38 -5.78
N VAL A 119 -7.73 17.97 -7.04
CA VAL A 119 -8.88 18.30 -7.90
C VAL A 119 -10.08 17.43 -7.65
N TRP A 120 -9.88 16.17 -7.26
CA TRP A 120 -11.00 15.35 -6.78
C TRP A 120 -11.72 16.04 -5.61
N LYS A 121 -11.01 16.76 -4.74
CA LYS A 121 -11.60 17.57 -3.66
C LYS A 121 -12.24 18.87 -4.15
N GLU A 122 -11.61 19.59 -5.08
CA GLU A 122 -12.12 20.88 -5.59
C GLU A 122 -13.44 20.73 -6.38
N ALA A 123 -13.62 19.64 -7.14
CA ALA A 123 -14.89 19.30 -7.77
C ALA A 123 -16.05 19.01 -6.78
N HIS A 124 -15.77 18.83 -5.48
CA HIS A 124 -16.81 18.74 -4.43
C HIS A 124 -17.22 20.13 -3.89
N VAL A 125 -16.43 21.17 -4.11
CA VAL A 125 -16.70 22.53 -3.63
C VAL A 125 -17.50 23.33 -4.66
N SER A 126 -17.24 23.12 -5.95
CA SER A 126 -17.88 23.87 -7.05
C SER A 126 -19.32 23.46 -7.39
N LYS A 127 -19.86 22.38 -6.80
CA LYS A 127 -21.29 22.01 -6.93
C LYS A 127 -22.24 22.81 -6.04
N GLY A 128 -21.74 23.82 -5.33
CA GLY A 128 -22.55 24.75 -4.54
C GLY A 128 -23.29 25.82 -5.35
N ASP A 129 -22.76 26.25 -6.51
CA ASP A 129 -23.21 27.49 -7.18
C ASP A 129 -23.09 27.48 -8.72
N ALA A 130 -23.64 26.49 -9.43
CA ALA A 130 -23.64 26.49 -10.90
C ALA A 130 -25.05 26.66 -11.49
N ALA A 131 -25.28 27.85 -12.04
CA ALA A 131 -26.48 28.28 -12.73
C ALA A 131 -26.73 27.52 -14.04
N ASP A 132 -28.01 27.47 -14.42
CA ASP A 132 -28.57 26.79 -15.59
C ASP A 132 -27.93 27.25 -16.92
N GLY A 133 -27.61 26.29 -17.82
CA GLY A 133 -27.58 26.57 -19.25
C GLY A 133 -26.32 26.25 -20.08
N ALA A 134 -25.46 25.32 -19.66
CA ALA A 134 -24.45 24.74 -20.56
C ALA A 134 -24.53 23.21 -20.56
N SER A 135 -24.56 22.60 -21.75
CA SER A 135 -24.50 21.14 -21.92
C SER A 135 -23.15 20.61 -21.46
N SER A 136 -23.06 20.22 -20.18
CA SER A 136 -21.89 19.57 -19.59
C SER A 136 -21.64 18.20 -20.23
N PRO A 137 -20.39 17.80 -20.52
CA PRO A 137 -20.11 16.42 -20.93
C PRO A 137 -20.52 15.46 -19.81
N PRO A 138 -21.18 14.33 -20.11
CA PRO A 138 -21.54 13.37 -19.08
C PRO A 138 -20.29 12.58 -18.73
N THR A 139 -19.55 13.00 -17.71
CA THR A 139 -18.49 12.14 -17.13
C THR A 139 -18.78 11.87 -15.67
N LEU A 140 -19.97 11.29 -15.48
CA LEU A 140 -20.39 10.55 -14.30
C LEU A 140 -19.31 9.49 -13.98
N CYS A 141 -18.62 9.64 -12.86
CA CYS A 141 -17.63 8.65 -12.44
C CYS A 141 -18.40 7.49 -11.81
N TRP A 142 -18.45 6.34 -12.48
CA TRP A 142 -19.22 5.17 -12.02
C TRP A 142 -18.91 4.77 -10.56
N ILE A 143 -17.68 5.02 -10.08
CA ILE A 143 -17.29 4.80 -8.68
C ILE A 143 -18.09 5.70 -7.72
N LYS A 144 -18.42 6.93 -8.10
CA LYS A 144 -19.25 7.84 -7.29
C LYS A 144 -20.73 7.52 -7.39
N GLU A 145 -21.29 7.33 -8.59
CA GLU A 145 -22.75 7.14 -8.68
C GLU A 145 -23.19 5.71 -8.36
N GLU A 146 -22.45 4.71 -8.84
CA GLU A 146 -22.89 3.32 -8.75
C GLU A 146 -22.35 2.66 -7.47
N VAL A 147 -21.10 2.93 -7.08
CA VAL A 147 -20.45 2.25 -5.95
C VAL A 147 -20.68 2.97 -4.62
N MET A 148 -20.53 4.29 -4.56
CA MET A 148 -20.63 5.06 -3.31
C MET A 148 -21.90 4.81 -2.50
N PRO A 149 -23.10 4.64 -3.09
CA PRO A 149 -24.32 4.38 -2.32
C PRO A 149 -24.35 2.99 -1.66
N MET A 150 -23.59 2.02 -2.18
CA MET A 150 -23.67 0.61 -1.78
C MET A 150 -22.43 0.14 -1.02
N ILE A 151 -21.29 0.82 -1.17
CA ILE A 151 -20.03 0.41 -0.55
C ILE A 151 -20.01 0.70 0.94
N THR A 152 -19.52 -0.24 1.75
CA THR A 152 -19.41 -0.02 3.19
C THR A 152 -18.01 0.42 3.59
N LYS A 153 -17.95 1.61 4.19
CA LYS A 153 -16.71 2.27 4.63
C LYS A 153 -16.62 2.26 6.15
N PHE A 154 -15.44 1.96 6.68
CA PHE A 154 -15.14 2.18 8.08
C PHE A 154 -14.88 3.66 8.37
N ASP A 155 -15.34 4.13 9.52
CA ASP A 155 -14.87 5.37 10.09
C ASP A 155 -13.52 5.14 10.77
N TYR A 156 -12.44 5.45 10.06
CA TYR A 156 -11.08 5.24 10.56
C TYR A 156 -10.74 6.09 11.77
N SER A 157 -11.46 7.18 12.03
CA SER A 157 -11.20 8.06 13.17
C SER A 157 -11.62 7.43 14.50
N THR A 158 -12.61 6.52 14.47
CA THR A 158 -13.11 5.79 15.65
C THR A 158 -12.45 4.42 15.82
N MET A 159 -11.77 3.92 14.79
CA MET A 159 -10.99 2.69 14.85
C MET A 159 -9.62 2.90 15.53
N PRO A 160 -8.95 1.84 16.04
CA PRO A 160 -7.60 1.94 16.62
C PRO A 160 -6.53 2.54 15.68
N ILE A 161 -6.74 2.49 14.36
CA ILE A 161 -5.83 3.13 13.40
C ILE A 161 -5.84 4.67 13.50
N GLY A 162 -6.97 5.28 13.87
CA GLY A 162 -7.11 6.73 14.11
C GLY A 162 -6.83 7.64 12.90
N ARG A 163 -6.49 7.10 11.74
CA ARG A 163 -6.13 7.82 10.51
C ARG A 163 -6.46 6.98 9.27
N PRO A 164 -6.56 7.61 8.08
CA PRO A 164 -6.62 6.88 6.81
C PRO A 164 -5.54 5.79 6.68
N PRO A 165 -5.91 4.55 6.28
CA PRO A 165 -4.95 3.53 5.87
C PRO A 165 -4.11 4.03 4.69
N ARG A 166 -2.79 3.84 4.75
CA ARG A 166 -1.85 4.26 3.69
C ARG A 166 -1.62 3.12 2.72
N ILE A 167 -2.04 3.27 1.47
CA ILE A 167 -1.97 2.22 0.47
C ILE A 167 -1.00 2.60 -0.65
N LEU A 168 0.01 1.76 -0.88
CA LEU A 168 0.90 1.85 -2.04
C LEU A 168 0.38 0.94 -3.16
N VAL A 169 0.15 1.50 -4.34
CA VAL A 169 -0.26 0.75 -5.54
C VAL A 169 0.93 0.58 -6.48
N LEU A 170 1.23 -0.66 -6.85
CA LEU A 170 2.27 -1.02 -7.82
C LEU A 170 1.63 -1.66 -9.06
N TYR A 171 2.18 -1.39 -10.25
CA TYR A 171 1.71 -2.01 -11.50
C TYR A 171 2.85 -2.54 -12.38
N GLY A 172 2.54 -3.54 -13.22
CA GLY A 172 3.53 -4.36 -13.91
C GLY A 172 3.78 -4.07 -15.39
N SER A 173 3.41 -2.91 -15.94
CA SER A 173 3.61 -2.65 -17.37
C SER A 173 3.86 -1.17 -17.67
N LEU A 174 4.90 -0.93 -18.47
CA LEU A 174 5.33 0.37 -18.97
C LEU A 174 4.71 0.73 -20.33
N ARG A 175 3.85 -0.13 -20.88
CA ARG A 175 3.19 0.13 -22.17
C ARG A 175 2.33 1.40 -22.07
N PRO A 176 2.25 2.24 -23.11
CA PRO A 176 1.33 3.37 -23.13
C PRO A 176 -0.13 2.93 -22.88
N THR A 177 -0.56 1.84 -23.51
CA THR A 177 -1.90 1.25 -23.33
C THR A 177 -1.89 0.11 -22.31
N SER A 178 -1.30 0.34 -21.14
CA SER A 178 -1.19 -0.68 -20.07
C SER A 178 -2.50 -0.91 -19.32
N PHE A 179 -3.12 -2.08 -19.49
CA PHE A 179 -4.33 -2.48 -18.74
C PHE A 179 -4.06 -2.71 -17.25
N SER A 180 -2.85 -3.15 -16.86
CA SER A 180 -2.52 -3.28 -15.44
C SER A 180 -2.40 -1.90 -14.78
N ARG A 181 -1.92 -0.90 -15.53
CA ARG A 181 -1.90 0.49 -15.08
C ARG A 181 -3.33 1.04 -14.96
N LYS A 182 -4.18 0.84 -15.97
CA LYS A 182 -5.61 1.24 -15.90
C LYS A 182 -6.32 0.61 -14.69
N SER A 183 -6.16 -0.70 -14.48
CA SER A 183 -6.71 -1.42 -13.33
C SER A 183 -6.16 -0.91 -11.99
N ALA A 184 -4.85 -0.63 -11.90
CA ALA A 184 -4.24 -0.03 -10.71
C ALA A 184 -4.85 1.33 -10.36
N TYR A 185 -5.17 2.16 -11.36
CA TYR A 185 -5.84 3.44 -11.13
C TYR A 185 -7.31 3.29 -10.72
N GLU A 186 -8.03 2.27 -11.19
CA GLU A 186 -9.39 2.00 -10.66
C GLU A 186 -9.34 1.55 -9.20
N PHE A 187 -8.40 0.69 -8.82
CA PHE A 187 -8.16 0.37 -7.40
C PHE A 187 -7.82 1.62 -6.59
N ALA A 188 -6.97 2.50 -7.11
CA ALA A 188 -6.59 3.73 -6.41
C ALA A 188 -7.80 4.65 -6.16
N ARG A 189 -8.70 4.79 -7.14
CA ARG A 189 -9.95 5.56 -6.99
C ARG A 189 -10.91 4.94 -5.97
N LEU A 190 -11.08 3.62 -6.01
CA LEU A 190 -11.94 2.90 -5.05
C LEU A 190 -11.41 3.03 -3.61
N LEU A 191 -10.09 2.86 -3.43
CA LEU A 191 -9.46 2.98 -2.12
C LEU A 191 -9.51 4.41 -1.56
N ASP A 192 -9.37 5.43 -2.41
CA ASP A 192 -9.55 6.83 -2.00
C ASP A 192 -11.00 7.13 -1.62
N LEU A 193 -11.98 6.60 -2.37
CA LEU A 193 -13.41 6.67 -2.00
C LEU A 193 -13.66 6.03 -0.62
N LEU A 194 -13.05 4.87 -0.37
CA LEU A 194 -13.07 4.17 0.91
C LEU A 194 -12.34 4.95 2.03
N GLY A 195 -11.68 6.07 1.72
CA GLY A 195 -11.04 6.96 2.67
C GLY A 195 -9.59 6.61 3.00
N CYS A 196 -8.94 5.79 2.19
CA CYS A 196 -7.51 5.51 2.30
C CYS A 196 -6.67 6.69 1.78
N ASP A 197 -5.45 6.84 2.29
CA ASP A 197 -4.42 7.69 1.69
C ASP A 197 -3.64 6.84 0.68
N VAL A 198 -3.87 7.04 -0.61
CA VAL A 198 -3.33 6.17 -1.67
C VAL A 198 -2.14 6.85 -2.35
N ARG A 199 -1.14 6.08 -2.78
CA ARG A 199 -0.06 6.53 -3.67
C ARG A 199 0.23 5.47 -4.73
N VAL A 200 0.38 5.87 -5.98
CA VAL A 200 0.69 4.97 -7.10
C VAL A 200 2.13 5.19 -7.52
N TYR A 201 2.96 4.16 -7.49
CA TYR A 201 4.35 4.26 -7.92
C TYR A 201 4.46 4.09 -9.44
N ASN A 202 5.20 4.98 -10.11
CA ASN A 202 5.53 4.86 -11.52
C ASN A 202 6.88 4.13 -11.69
N PRO A 203 6.94 2.92 -12.27
CA PRO A 203 8.19 2.17 -12.41
C PRO A 203 9.04 2.59 -13.61
N LYS A 204 8.63 3.56 -14.43
CA LYS A 204 9.44 4.05 -15.56
C LYS A 204 10.75 4.64 -15.02
N GLY A 205 11.88 4.20 -15.57
CA GLY A 205 13.22 4.63 -15.15
C GLY A 205 13.77 3.89 -13.93
N LEU A 206 13.04 2.93 -13.33
CA LEU A 206 13.60 2.07 -12.29
C LEU A 206 14.64 1.12 -12.93
N PRO A 207 15.92 1.17 -12.54
CA PRO A 207 16.95 0.28 -13.08
C PRO A 207 16.65 -1.18 -12.74
N VAL A 208 17.24 -2.11 -13.49
CA VAL A 208 17.27 -3.53 -13.08
C VAL A 208 18.02 -3.65 -11.76
N ARG A 209 17.56 -4.52 -10.86
CA ARG A 209 18.16 -4.69 -9.54
C ARG A 209 19.67 -4.98 -9.63
N ASP A 210 20.46 -4.02 -9.15
CA ASP A 210 21.92 -4.07 -9.08
C ASP A 210 22.37 -3.46 -7.74
N PRO A 211 23.18 -4.15 -6.91
CA PRO A 211 23.62 -3.62 -5.62
C PRO A 211 24.33 -2.27 -5.68
N ASP A 212 24.89 -1.90 -6.82
CA ASP A 212 25.61 -0.63 -6.98
C ASP A 212 24.68 0.57 -7.20
N LEU A 213 23.40 0.32 -7.52
CA LEU A 213 22.40 1.34 -7.85
C LEU A 213 21.43 1.66 -6.69
N GLU A 214 21.85 1.38 -5.45
CA GLU A 214 21.04 1.58 -4.24
C GLU A 214 20.65 3.04 -3.97
N ASN A 215 21.41 3.99 -4.50
CA ASN A 215 21.20 5.44 -4.35
C ASN A 215 20.43 6.09 -5.52
N GLU A 216 19.98 5.31 -6.50
CA GLU A 216 19.19 5.81 -7.62
C GLU A 216 17.85 6.38 -7.15
N LEU A 217 17.43 7.53 -7.69
CA LEU A 217 16.25 8.25 -7.21
C LEU A 217 14.98 7.40 -7.22
N LYS A 218 14.77 6.60 -8.28
CA LYS A 218 13.62 5.69 -8.39
C LYS A 218 13.64 4.56 -7.36
N VAL A 219 14.83 4.09 -6.97
CA VAL A 219 14.99 3.08 -5.92
C VAL A 219 14.65 3.68 -4.56
N LEU A 220 15.16 4.89 -4.28
CA LEU A 220 14.88 5.63 -3.06
C LEU A 220 13.39 5.96 -2.92
N GLU A 221 12.74 6.42 -4.00
CA GLU A 221 11.30 6.70 -4.04
C GLU A 221 10.47 5.45 -3.69
N LEU A 222 10.74 4.32 -4.36
CA LEU A 222 10.02 3.06 -4.12
C LEU A 222 10.13 2.60 -2.66
N ARG A 223 11.32 2.72 -2.07
CA ARG A 223 11.58 2.36 -0.68
C ARG A 223 10.92 3.32 0.30
N ALA A 224 10.96 4.62 0.03
CA ALA A 224 10.27 5.63 0.84
C ALA A 224 8.75 5.38 0.85
N LEU A 225 8.15 5.09 -0.32
CA LEU A 225 6.74 4.73 -0.43
C LEU A 225 6.41 3.43 0.30
N THR A 226 7.29 2.43 0.23
CA THR A 226 7.12 1.16 0.96
C THR A 226 7.18 1.38 2.48
N LEU A 227 8.07 2.25 2.96
CA LEU A 227 8.15 2.58 4.39
C LEU A 227 6.91 3.34 4.87
N TRP A 228 6.38 4.24 4.05
CA TRP A 228 5.19 5.03 4.35
C TRP A 228 3.89 4.19 4.44
N SER A 229 3.78 3.12 3.66
CA SER A 229 2.55 2.34 3.50
C SER A 229 2.19 1.49 4.73
N ASP A 230 0.89 1.25 4.91
CA ASP A 230 0.33 0.21 5.78
C ASP A 230 0.00 -1.06 4.99
N GLY A 231 -0.28 -0.92 3.68
CA GLY A 231 -0.59 -2.03 2.78
C GLY A 231 -0.24 -1.75 1.33
N HIS A 232 -0.04 -2.81 0.54
CA HIS A 232 0.22 -2.73 -0.90
C HIS A 232 -0.90 -3.35 -1.76
N MET A 233 -1.29 -2.65 -2.83
CA MET A 233 -2.09 -3.21 -3.93
C MET A 233 -1.19 -3.53 -5.11
N TRP A 234 -1.10 -4.79 -5.50
CA TRP A 234 -0.19 -5.30 -6.52
C TRP A 234 -0.93 -5.71 -7.79
N VAL A 235 -0.70 -5.02 -8.91
CA VAL A 235 -1.38 -5.28 -10.18
C VAL A 235 -0.39 -5.67 -11.28
N SER A 236 -0.25 -6.98 -11.57
CA SER A 236 0.63 -7.44 -12.66
C SER A 236 -0.18 -7.89 -13.88
N PRO A 237 0.24 -7.58 -15.11
CA PRO A 237 -0.20 -8.38 -16.25
C PRO A 237 0.30 -9.81 -16.11
N GLU A 238 -0.37 -10.74 -16.78
CA GLU A 238 0.20 -12.05 -17.09
C GLU A 238 0.93 -11.98 -18.44
N MET A 239 2.23 -12.23 -18.42
CA MET A 239 3.09 -12.27 -19.62
C MET A 239 3.81 -13.59 -19.65
N HIS A 240 3.69 -14.33 -20.76
CA HIS A 240 4.21 -15.69 -20.89
C HIS A 240 3.80 -16.62 -19.73
N GLY A 241 2.56 -16.47 -19.24
CA GLY A 241 2.00 -17.31 -18.17
C GLY A 241 2.52 -17.00 -16.77
N THR A 242 3.22 -15.87 -16.55
CA THR A 242 3.77 -15.49 -15.25
C THR A 242 3.69 -13.97 -15.02
N ILE A 243 4.15 -13.53 -13.84
CA ILE A 243 4.31 -12.10 -13.51
C ILE A 243 5.32 -11.44 -14.45
N THR A 244 5.16 -10.14 -14.66
CA THR A 244 6.09 -9.40 -15.52
C THR A 244 7.44 -9.13 -14.84
N GLY A 245 8.50 -9.06 -15.65
CA GLY A 245 9.82 -8.61 -15.18
C GLY A 245 9.77 -7.21 -14.57
N THR A 246 8.97 -6.30 -15.13
CA THR A 246 8.73 -4.95 -14.57
C THR A 246 8.16 -5.00 -13.16
N PHE A 247 7.18 -5.89 -12.90
CA PHE A 247 6.61 -6.03 -11.57
C PHE A 247 7.61 -6.67 -10.61
N LYS A 248 8.25 -7.75 -11.04
CA LYS A 248 9.22 -8.48 -10.22
C LYS A 248 10.41 -7.61 -9.82
N ASN A 249 10.92 -6.80 -10.75
CA ASN A 249 12.00 -5.85 -10.51
C ASN A 249 11.67 -4.84 -9.40
N GLN A 250 10.42 -4.35 -9.32
CA GLN A 250 9.99 -3.49 -8.20
C GLN A 250 10.10 -4.22 -6.87
N ILE A 251 9.63 -5.47 -6.78
CA ILE A 251 9.72 -6.25 -5.54
C ILE A 251 11.18 -6.55 -5.18
N ASP A 252 12.05 -6.81 -6.16
CA ASP A 252 13.47 -7.10 -5.95
C ASP A 252 14.26 -5.90 -5.40
N TRP A 253 13.77 -4.68 -5.62
CA TRP A 253 14.33 -3.46 -5.01
C TRP A 253 13.92 -3.24 -3.55
N ILE A 254 12.93 -3.98 -3.06
CA ILE A 254 12.45 -3.88 -1.68
C ILE A 254 13.16 -4.96 -0.84
N PRO A 255 14.10 -4.57 0.04
CA PRO A 255 14.81 -5.54 0.86
C PRO A 255 13.89 -6.10 1.96
N LEU A 256 14.15 -7.35 2.38
CA LEU A 256 13.48 -7.93 3.56
C LEU A 256 13.92 -7.24 4.86
N ASN A 257 15.17 -6.76 4.90
CA ASN A 257 15.75 -6.01 5.99
C ASN A 257 16.70 -4.90 5.49
N THR A 258 16.63 -3.74 6.12
CA THR A 258 17.63 -2.69 6.02
C THR A 258 18.10 -2.41 7.45
N GLY A 259 19.15 -3.11 7.88
CA GLY A 259 19.55 -3.15 9.29
C GLY A 259 18.45 -3.78 10.17
N SER A 260 17.92 -3.01 11.11
CA SER A 260 16.83 -3.43 12.01
C SER A 260 15.42 -3.24 11.42
N VAL A 261 15.28 -2.45 10.36
CA VAL A 261 13.98 -2.13 9.76
C VAL A 261 13.59 -3.19 8.74
N ARG A 262 12.35 -3.67 8.80
CA ARG A 262 11.77 -4.62 7.84
C ARG A 262 10.67 -3.92 7.03
N PRO A 263 10.97 -3.43 5.81
CA PRO A 263 10.10 -2.52 5.07
C PRO A 263 8.72 -3.06 4.71
N THR A 264 8.52 -4.37 4.59
CA THR A 264 7.21 -4.95 4.20
C THR A 264 6.56 -5.79 5.28
N GLN A 265 7.32 -6.21 6.29
CA GLN A 265 6.84 -7.17 7.28
C GLN A 265 5.61 -6.65 8.01
N GLY A 266 4.56 -7.47 8.05
CA GLY A 266 3.30 -7.16 8.75
C GLY A 266 2.43 -6.09 8.09
N ARG A 267 2.86 -5.52 6.95
CA ARG A 267 2.00 -4.68 6.09
C ARG A 267 1.07 -5.57 5.26
N THR A 268 -0.16 -5.14 5.05
CA THR A 268 -1.14 -5.94 4.29
C THR A 268 -0.81 -5.94 2.80
N CYS A 269 -1.23 -6.98 2.09
CA CYS A 269 -1.08 -7.06 0.63
C CYS A 269 -2.39 -7.50 -0.01
N CYS A 270 -2.69 -6.99 -1.20
CA CYS A 270 -3.74 -7.49 -2.05
C CYS A 270 -3.22 -7.60 -3.48
N VAL A 271 -3.66 -8.64 -4.20
CA VAL A 271 -3.12 -8.99 -5.51
C VAL A 271 -4.21 -9.00 -6.58
N ALA A 272 -3.86 -8.46 -7.74
CA ALA A 272 -4.70 -8.45 -8.92
C ALA A 272 -3.88 -8.72 -10.18
N GLN A 273 -4.53 -9.28 -11.20
CA GLN A 273 -3.94 -9.41 -12.52
C GLN A 273 -4.87 -9.00 -13.66
N VAL A 274 -4.26 -8.75 -14.81
CA VAL A 274 -4.96 -8.58 -16.09
C VAL A 274 -4.37 -9.51 -17.13
N ASN A 275 -5.22 -10.06 -17.99
CA ASN A 275 -4.84 -10.99 -19.05
C ASN A 275 -5.28 -10.47 -20.42
N GLY A 276 -4.44 -10.68 -21.44
CA GLY A 276 -4.83 -10.44 -22.83
C GLY A 276 -5.73 -11.53 -23.41
N GLY A 277 -5.61 -12.75 -22.89
CA GLY A 277 -6.35 -13.94 -23.34
C GLY A 277 -7.45 -14.37 -22.37
N SER A 278 -7.78 -15.67 -22.40
CA SER A 278 -8.72 -16.30 -21.47
C SER A 278 -8.30 -16.12 -20.01
N GLN A 279 -9.24 -16.35 -19.10
CA GLN A 279 -8.98 -16.21 -17.66
C GLN A 279 -7.87 -17.17 -17.21
N SER A 280 -6.99 -16.66 -16.36
CA SER A 280 -5.85 -17.36 -15.76
C SER A 280 -5.63 -16.78 -14.36
N PHE A 281 -4.91 -17.52 -13.53
CA PHE A 281 -4.58 -17.10 -12.16
C PHE A 281 -3.09 -17.21 -11.85
N ASN A 282 -2.24 -17.43 -12.87
CA ASN A 282 -0.83 -17.71 -12.65
C ASN A 282 -0.12 -16.50 -12.03
N ALA A 283 -0.38 -15.29 -12.55
CA ALA A 283 0.23 -14.08 -12.03
C ALA A 283 -0.19 -13.80 -10.56
N VAL A 284 -1.48 -13.88 -10.21
CA VAL A 284 -1.92 -13.67 -8.81
C VAL A 284 -1.42 -14.76 -7.87
N ASN A 285 -1.30 -16.00 -8.33
CA ASN A 285 -0.72 -17.09 -7.53
C ASN A 285 0.76 -16.82 -7.22
N ALA A 286 1.53 -16.40 -8.22
CA ALA A 286 2.93 -16.01 -8.02
C ALA A 286 3.06 -14.77 -7.13
N LEU A 287 2.20 -13.76 -7.28
CA LEU A 287 2.16 -12.58 -6.41
C LEU A 287 1.82 -12.94 -4.96
N ARG A 288 0.88 -13.85 -4.73
CA ARG A 288 0.51 -14.32 -3.39
C ARG A 288 1.66 -15.05 -2.70
N LEU A 289 2.39 -15.88 -3.46
CA LEU A 289 3.64 -16.47 -2.99
C LEU A 289 4.65 -15.37 -2.65
N LEU A 290 4.89 -14.40 -3.53
CA LEU A 290 5.79 -13.28 -3.24
C LEU A 290 5.38 -12.51 -1.98
N ALA A 291 4.09 -12.23 -1.77
CA ALA A 291 3.59 -11.56 -0.57
C ALA A 291 3.97 -12.32 0.71
N ARG A 292 3.84 -13.66 0.69
CA ARG A 292 4.29 -14.54 1.78
C ARG A 292 5.80 -14.40 2.02
N TRP A 293 6.61 -14.39 0.96
CA TRP A 293 8.07 -14.18 1.08
C TRP A 293 8.40 -12.81 1.69
N MET A 294 7.67 -11.76 1.30
CA MET A 294 7.77 -10.41 1.85
C MET A 294 7.15 -10.27 3.25
N ARG A 295 6.64 -11.37 3.83
CA ARG A 295 6.00 -11.44 5.16
C ARG A 295 4.80 -10.50 5.29
N MET A 296 4.05 -10.35 4.21
CA MET A 296 2.84 -9.54 4.13
C MET A 296 1.61 -10.43 4.26
N PRO A 297 0.73 -10.23 5.27
CA PRO A 297 -0.58 -10.87 5.26
C PRO A 297 -1.36 -10.44 4.02
N CYS A 298 -1.69 -11.41 3.16
CA CYS A 298 -2.37 -11.16 1.89
C CYS A 298 -3.87 -11.37 2.04
N CYS A 299 -4.68 -10.42 1.56
CA CYS A 299 -6.14 -10.54 1.47
C CYS A 299 -6.56 -11.83 0.78
N THR A 300 -7.69 -12.37 1.21
CA THR A 300 -8.26 -13.60 0.68
C THR A 300 -8.74 -13.41 -0.75
N ASN A 301 -9.51 -12.33 -0.98
CA ASN A 301 -10.03 -12.02 -2.31
C ASN A 301 -8.93 -11.48 -3.23
N GLN A 302 -9.13 -11.66 -4.54
CA GLN A 302 -8.20 -11.27 -5.59
C GLN A 302 -8.95 -11.01 -6.89
N SER A 303 -8.37 -10.19 -7.77
CA SER A 303 -8.95 -9.89 -9.09
C SER A 303 -8.13 -10.51 -10.23
N SER A 304 -8.81 -11.10 -11.21
CA SER A 304 -8.19 -11.56 -12.46
C SER A 304 -9.10 -11.21 -13.64
N VAL A 305 -8.76 -10.14 -14.34
CA VAL A 305 -9.55 -9.61 -15.46
C VAL A 305 -9.09 -10.29 -16.75
N ALA A 306 -9.94 -11.15 -17.31
CA ALA A 306 -9.70 -11.81 -18.59
C ALA A 306 -9.97 -10.87 -19.77
N LYS A 307 -9.30 -11.09 -20.90
CA LYS A 307 -9.47 -10.32 -22.15
C LYS A 307 -9.59 -8.81 -21.87
N ALA A 308 -8.67 -8.26 -21.07
CA ALA A 308 -8.80 -6.93 -20.47
C ALA A 308 -9.07 -5.82 -21.50
N TRP A 309 -8.62 -5.97 -22.74
CA TRP A 309 -8.91 -5.04 -23.83
C TRP A 309 -10.41 -4.84 -24.13
N LYS A 310 -11.28 -5.77 -23.74
CA LYS A 310 -12.74 -5.64 -23.85
C LYS A 310 -13.35 -4.88 -22.68
N GLU A 311 -12.73 -4.99 -21.52
CA GLU A 311 -13.23 -4.52 -20.21
C GLU A 311 -12.93 -3.04 -19.94
N PHE A 312 -12.11 -2.40 -20.77
CA PHE A 312 -11.84 -0.97 -20.68
C PHE A 312 -12.41 -0.24 -21.90
N ASP A 313 -12.92 0.96 -21.69
CA ASP A 313 -13.34 1.88 -22.74
C ASP A 313 -12.16 2.70 -23.31
N ASP A 314 -12.48 3.57 -24.26
CA ASP A 314 -11.52 4.42 -24.96
C ASP A 314 -10.88 5.46 -24.04
N TYR A 315 -11.58 5.87 -22.97
CA TYR A 315 -11.06 6.75 -21.92
C TYR A 315 -10.20 6.01 -20.88
N GLY A 316 -10.08 4.68 -21.01
CA GLY A 316 -9.32 3.84 -20.09
C GLY A 316 -10.02 3.58 -18.76
N ARG A 317 -11.35 3.73 -18.70
CA ARG A 317 -12.20 3.37 -17.57
C ARG A 317 -12.75 1.96 -17.73
N MET A 318 -12.94 1.29 -16.59
CA MET A 318 -13.48 -0.06 -16.58
C MET A 318 -15.00 -0.04 -16.86
N LYS A 319 -15.44 -0.86 -17.82
CA LYS A 319 -16.85 -1.00 -18.19
C LYS A 319 -17.62 -1.81 -17.15
N PRO A 320 -18.96 -1.70 -17.09
CA PRO A 320 -19.80 -2.57 -16.27
C PRO A 320 -19.62 -4.04 -16.65
N SER A 321 -19.16 -4.86 -15.70
CA SER A 321 -19.03 -6.32 -15.84
C SER A 321 -18.80 -6.97 -14.47
N ASP A 322 -18.95 -8.30 -14.40
CA ASP A 322 -18.63 -9.08 -13.19
C ASP A 322 -17.18 -8.88 -12.72
N PHE A 323 -16.25 -8.58 -13.65
CA PHE A 323 -14.89 -8.23 -13.30
C PHE A 323 -14.80 -6.91 -12.54
N ARG A 324 -15.64 -5.93 -12.91
CA ARG A 324 -15.70 -4.63 -12.24
C ARG A 324 -16.21 -4.78 -10.82
N ASP A 325 -17.27 -5.57 -10.64
CA ASP A 325 -17.84 -5.84 -9.31
C ASP A 325 -16.82 -6.55 -8.42
N ARG A 326 -16.08 -7.53 -8.97
CA ARG A 326 -14.97 -8.15 -8.24
C ARG A 326 -13.86 -7.17 -7.87
N VAL A 327 -13.54 -6.20 -8.72
CA VAL A 327 -12.55 -5.15 -8.41
C VAL A 327 -13.02 -4.29 -7.23
N VAL A 328 -14.33 -3.99 -7.15
CA VAL A 328 -14.94 -3.30 -6.00
C VAL A 328 -14.81 -4.14 -4.72
N ASP A 329 -15.24 -5.41 -4.75
CA ASP A 329 -15.17 -6.32 -3.59
C ASP A 329 -13.73 -6.41 -3.03
N VAL A 330 -12.75 -6.53 -3.94
CA VAL A 330 -11.34 -6.65 -3.58
C VAL A 330 -10.81 -5.37 -2.95
N ALA A 331 -11.19 -4.20 -3.49
CA ALA A 331 -10.80 -2.91 -2.92
C ALA A 331 -11.41 -2.70 -1.52
N GLU A 332 -12.68 -3.06 -1.36
CA GLU A 332 -13.42 -2.96 -0.10
C GLU A 332 -12.85 -3.88 0.98
N GLU A 333 -12.66 -5.17 0.67
CA GLU A 333 -12.02 -6.13 1.58
C GLU A 333 -10.64 -5.63 1.99
N PHE A 334 -9.84 -5.14 1.03
CA PHE A 334 -8.49 -4.71 1.31
C PHE A 334 -8.41 -3.47 2.21
N ALA A 335 -9.28 -2.49 2.01
CA ALA A 335 -9.33 -1.31 2.88
C ALA A 335 -9.69 -1.69 4.33
N LYS A 336 -10.71 -2.54 4.50
CA LYS A 336 -11.14 -3.06 5.81
C LYS A 336 -10.05 -3.89 6.48
N PHE A 337 -9.47 -4.83 5.73
CA PHE A 337 -8.39 -5.69 6.21
C PHE A 337 -7.18 -4.88 6.69
N THR A 338 -6.78 -3.87 5.92
CA THR A 338 -5.67 -2.99 6.29
C THR A 338 -5.97 -2.19 7.55
N ALA A 339 -7.18 -1.65 7.69
CA ALA A 339 -7.58 -0.90 8.88
C ALA A 339 -7.57 -1.75 10.16
N VAL A 340 -7.91 -3.04 10.05
CA VAL A 340 -7.87 -3.99 11.18
C VAL A 340 -6.45 -4.43 11.51
N MET A 341 -5.61 -4.69 10.51
CA MET A 341 -4.28 -5.28 10.72
C MET A 341 -3.22 -4.24 11.12
N ALA A 342 -3.27 -3.04 10.54
CA ALA A 342 -2.22 -2.03 10.72
C ALA A 342 -1.94 -1.65 12.20
N PRO A 343 -2.95 -1.46 13.08
CA PRO A 343 -2.72 -1.13 14.49
C PRO A 343 -2.00 -2.22 15.29
N TYR A 344 -2.12 -3.48 14.86
CA TYR A 344 -1.59 -4.65 15.58
C TYR A 344 -0.36 -5.27 14.90
N LYS A 345 0.18 -4.61 13.87
CA LYS A 345 1.34 -5.09 13.11
C LYS A 345 2.50 -5.53 14.00
N ASP A 346 2.86 -4.73 14.99
CA ASP A 346 4.01 -5.01 15.85
C ASP A 346 3.75 -6.24 16.73
N SER A 347 2.55 -6.33 17.33
CA SER A 347 2.12 -7.50 18.11
C SER A 347 2.06 -8.79 17.28
N LEU A 348 1.59 -8.71 16.03
CA LEU A 348 1.53 -9.85 15.11
C LEU A 348 2.91 -10.32 14.63
N THR A 349 3.90 -9.43 14.66
CA THR A 349 5.25 -9.71 14.18
C THR A 349 6.26 -9.96 15.30
N ASP A 350 5.85 -9.79 16.56
CA ASP A 350 6.55 -10.19 17.76
C ASP A 350 6.57 -11.74 17.89
N ARG A 351 7.63 -12.36 17.37
CA ARG A 351 7.77 -13.82 17.27
C ARG A 351 8.44 -14.40 18.50
N TYR A 352 7.90 -15.53 18.97
CA TYR A 352 8.51 -16.34 20.02
C TYR A 352 10.00 -16.65 19.77
N SER A 353 10.35 -17.07 18.54
CA SER A 353 11.74 -17.39 18.19
C SER A 353 12.68 -16.19 18.27
N GLU A 354 12.20 -15.00 17.88
CA GLU A 354 12.96 -13.75 17.96
C GLU A 354 13.13 -13.31 19.43
N ARG A 355 12.09 -13.46 20.26
CA ARG A 355 12.20 -13.22 21.72
C ARG A 355 13.18 -14.16 22.40
N LYS A 356 13.11 -15.46 22.09
CA LYS A 356 14.03 -16.47 22.63
C LYS A 356 15.49 -16.13 22.28
N GLU A 357 15.76 -15.80 21.02
CA GLU A 357 17.09 -15.41 20.57
C GLU A 357 17.59 -14.14 21.26
N THR A 358 16.73 -13.14 21.41
CA THR A 358 17.08 -11.89 22.09
C THR A 358 17.40 -12.13 23.56
N LEU A 359 16.68 -13.04 24.24
CA LEU A 359 16.99 -13.43 25.62
C LEU A 359 18.34 -14.17 25.72
N GLU A 360 18.66 -15.04 24.77
CA GLU A 360 19.90 -15.82 24.77
C GLU A 360 21.15 -15.01 24.36
N LYS A 361 20.99 -14.04 23.45
CA LYS A 361 22.09 -13.33 22.81
C LYS A 361 22.14 -11.84 23.12
N GLY A 362 21.14 -11.31 23.85
CA GLY A 362 20.97 -9.88 24.13
C GLY A 362 20.51 -9.04 22.92
N ARG A 363 20.49 -9.63 21.72
CA ARG A 363 20.07 -9.00 20.46
C ARG A 363 19.68 -10.07 19.43
N LEU A 364 18.98 -9.66 18.38
CA LEU A 364 18.78 -10.49 17.20
C LEU A 364 20.07 -10.54 16.39
N LEU A 365 20.51 -11.74 16.02
CA LEU A 365 21.63 -11.94 15.12
C LEU A 365 21.18 -11.79 13.67
N THR A 366 22.07 -11.26 12.83
CA THR A 366 21.93 -11.30 11.39
C THR A 366 22.02 -12.75 10.88
N GLN A 367 21.50 -13.01 9.69
CA GLN A 367 21.54 -14.36 9.10
C GLN A 367 22.99 -14.85 8.93
N ALA A 368 23.91 -13.98 8.52
CA ALA A 368 25.33 -14.28 8.40
C ALA A 368 25.97 -14.66 9.75
N GLU A 369 25.62 -13.95 10.83
CA GLU A 369 26.10 -14.28 12.18
C GLU A 369 25.54 -15.64 12.66
N LYS A 370 24.31 -15.99 12.30
CA LYS A 370 23.72 -17.30 12.60
C LYS A 370 24.43 -18.42 11.86
N GLU A 371 24.69 -18.22 10.57
CA GLU A 371 25.41 -19.18 9.74
C GLU A 371 26.83 -19.38 10.25
N ALA A 372 27.58 -18.31 10.51
CA ALA A 372 28.91 -18.39 11.10
C ALA A 372 28.92 -19.06 12.48
N SER A 373 27.90 -18.83 13.32
CA SER A 373 27.77 -19.50 14.62
C SER A 373 27.49 -21.00 14.47
N ASN A 374 26.64 -21.39 13.50
CA ASN A 374 26.33 -22.78 13.20
C ASN A 374 27.53 -23.52 12.59
N GLU A 375 28.29 -22.87 11.71
CA GLU A 375 29.53 -23.42 11.16
C GLU A 375 30.56 -23.64 12.26
N LYS A 376 30.79 -22.65 13.12
CA LYS A 376 31.66 -22.80 14.30
C LYS A 376 31.21 -23.97 15.19
N ALA A 377 29.90 -24.10 15.43
CA ALA A 377 29.37 -25.20 16.23
C ALA A 377 29.61 -26.58 15.59
N LYS A 378 29.45 -26.70 14.26
CA LYS A 378 29.75 -27.93 13.52
C LYS A 378 31.23 -28.29 13.58
N THR A 379 32.13 -27.33 13.34
CA THR A 379 33.58 -27.56 13.39
C THR A 379 34.03 -28.02 14.78
N ILE A 380 33.49 -27.42 15.85
CA ILE A 380 33.77 -27.85 17.24
C ILE A 380 33.25 -29.27 17.52
N GLN A 381 32.12 -29.64 16.92
CA GLN A 381 31.54 -30.97 17.11
C GLN A 381 32.30 -32.05 16.34
N GLU A 382 32.82 -31.72 15.16
CA GLU A 382 33.69 -32.59 14.36
C GLU A 382 35.06 -32.78 15.01
N SER A 383 35.66 -31.71 15.56
CA SER A 383 36.94 -31.78 16.28
C SER A 383 36.87 -32.52 17.62
N ARG A 384 35.68 -32.81 18.13
CA ARG A 384 35.45 -33.63 19.35
C ARG A 384 35.23 -35.11 19.03
N LYS A 385 35.04 -35.46 17.75
CA LYS A 385 34.79 -36.84 17.29
C LYS A 385 36.02 -37.52 16.69
N GLY A 386 37.02 -36.74 16.26
CA GLY A 386 38.37 -37.22 15.95
C GLY A 386 39.28 -37.07 17.15
#